data_AF-W2BZV5-F1
#
_entry.id   AF-W2BZV5-F1
#
_cell.length_a   1.000
_cell.length_b   1.000
_cell.length_c   1.000
_cell.angle_alpha   90.00
_cell.angle_beta   90.00
_cell.angle_gamma   90.00
#
_symmetry.space_group_name_H-M   'P 1'
#
loop_
_entity.id
_entity.type
_entity.pdbx_description
1 polymer ?
#
loop_
_entity_poly.entity_id
_entity_poly.type
_entity_poly.pdbx_seq_one_letter_code
_entity_poly.pdbx_strand_id
1 'polypeptide(L)'
;MKVNIISKNFKTYQKLEDKIKSKFEKLSKYFSDEIVANVVLSHQRDKDKLEATINAKGAIFRAESVAEDIYESLDNVIAKLSRQMSKFKGKLQKRYNDNKALKFEFLPDLDEEVTEPSLVKTKQLELRPMNVEEAILEMEMLQHDFFLFLNMESDSVCLIYKRKDNDYGMLETKY
;
A
#
# COMPACT_ATOMS: atom_id res chain seq x y z
N MET A 1 -19.01 7.06 3.60
CA MET A 1 -17.63 7.06 3.05
C MET A 1 -17.53 8.13 1.98
N LYS A 2 -16.58 9.06 2.08
CA LYS A 2 -16.33 10.07 1.04
C LYS A 2 -15.30 9.50 0.05
N VAL A 3 -15.65 9.39 -1.22
CA VAL A 3 -14.77 8.88 -2.28
C VAL A 3 -14.40 10.04 -3.20
N ASN A 4 -13.13 10.40 -3.19
CA ASN A 4 -12.55 11.38 -4.11
C ASN A 4 -11.93 10.62 -5.28
N ILE A 5 -12.42 10.88 -6.49
CA ILE A 5 -11.91 10.27 -7.71
C ILE A 5 -11.10 11.32 -8.47
N ILE A 6 -9.83 11.03 -8.73
CA ILE A 6 -8.91 11.87 -9.48
C ILE A 6 -8.51 11.10 -10.74
N SER A 7 -8.88 11.60 -11.91
CA SER A 7 -8.43 11.06 -13.19
C SER A 7 -7.26 11.88 -13.74
N LYS A 8 -6.16 11.19 -14.05
CA LYS A 8 -5.03 11.76 -14.81
C LYS A 8 -5.08 11.17 -16.22
N ASN A 9 -5.14 12.05 -17.21
CA ASN A 9 -5.17 11.71 -18.65
C ASN A 9 -6.37 10.85 -19.11
N PHE A 10 -7.51 10.90 -18.41
CA PHE A 10 -8.72 10.16 -18.79
C PHE A 10 -10.00 10.99 -18.56
N LYS A 11 -10.98 10.88 -19.47
CA LYS A 11 -12.34 11.40 -19.24
C LYS A 11 -13.16 10.34 -18.53
N THR A 12 -13.46 10.57 -17.26
CA THR A 12 -14.30 9.67 -16.48
C THR A 12 -15.72 9.66 -17.05
N TYR A 13 -16.31 8.46 -17.20
CA TYR A 13 -17.72 8.30 -17.54
C TYR A 13 -18.53 8.06 -16.27
N GLN A 14 -19.76 8.57 -16.21
CA GLN A 14 -20.68 8.42 -15.06
C GLN A 14 -20.80 6.96 -14.58
N LYS A 15 -20.90 6.01 -15.53
CA LYS A 15 -20.99 4.57 -15.25
C LYS A 15 -19.79 4.02 -14.47
N LEU A 16 -18.59 4.58 -14.69
CA LEU A 16 -17.38 4.15 -13.99
C LEU A 16 -17.36 4.68 -12.56
N GLU A 17 -17.78 5.94 -12.36
CA GLU A 17 -17.91 6.54 -11.02
C GLU A 17 -18.92 5.79 -10.16
N ASP A 18 -20.06 5.42 -10.73
CA ASP A 18 -21.11 4.68 -10.02
C ASP A 18 -20.63 3.26 -9.64
N LYS A 19 -19.88 2.60 -10.53
CA LYS A 19 -19.24 1.31 -10.23
C LYS A 19 -18.18 1.42 -9.14
N ILE A 20 -17.36 2.47 -9.14
CA ILE A 20 -16.37 2.71 -8.09
C ILE A 20 -17.12 2.95 -6.76
N LYS A 21 -18.10 3.85 -6.73
CA LYS A 21 -18.88 4.14 -5.51
C LYS A 21 -19.53 2.88 -4.94
N SER A 22 -20.24 2.10 -5.75
CA SER A 22 -20.92 0.88 -5.29
C SER A 22 -19.95 -0.19 -4.76
N LYS A 23 -18.77 -0.36 -5.37
CA LYS A 23 -17.78 -1.31 -4.87
C LYS A 23 -17.09 -0.82 -3.59
N PHE A 24 -16.78 0.47 -3.48
CA PHE A 24 -16.24 1.05 -2.25
C PHE A 24 -17.28 1.13 -1.13
N GLU A 25 -18.57 1.17 -1.43
CA GLU A 25 -19.63 1.05 -0.44
C GLU A 25 -19.64 -0.33 0.23
N LYS A 26 -19.28 -1.41 -0.47
CA LYS A 26 -19.06 -2.72 0.16
C LYS A 26 -17.91 -2.69 1.17
N LEU A 27 -16.87 -1.88 0.92
CA LEU A 27 -15.77 -1.66 1.85
C LEU A 27 -16.20 -0.86 3.09
N SER A 28 -17.24 -0.03 2.98
CA SER A 28 -17.77 0.72 4.13
C SER A 28 -18.32 -0.18 5.24
N LYS A 29 -18.75 -1.41 4.92
CA LYS A 29 -19.19 -2.39 5.93
C LYS A 29 -18.10 -2.78 6.93
N TYR A 30 -16.82 -2.59 6.58
CA TYR A 30 -15.70 -2.92 7.46
C TYR A 30 -15.41 -1.84 8.50
N PHE A 31 -16.04 -0.66 8.40
CA PHE A 31 -15.72 0.48 9.25
C PHE A 31 -16.96 1.24 9.73
N SER A 32 -16.97 1.60 11.01
CA SER A 32 -18.04 2.38 11.65
C SER A 32 -17.86 3.91 11.50
N ASP A 33 -16.71 4.36 10.98
CA ASP A 33 -16.31 5.77 10.92
C ASP A 33 -16.40 6.36 9.49
N GLU A 34 -16.52 7.69 9.40
CA GLU A 34 -16.43 8.44 8.15
C GLU A 34 -15.03 8.35 7.53
N ILE A 35 -14.84 7.40 6.60
CA ILE A 35 -13.60 7.22 5.86
C ILE A 35 -13.54 8.06 4.59
N VAL A 36 -12.35 8.60 4.31
CA VAL A 36 -12.01 9.24 3.04
C VAL A 36 -11.16 8.29 2.20
N ALA A 37 -11.63 7.98 1.00
CA ALA A 37 -10.88 7.23 0.00
C ALA A 37 -10.52 8.13 -1.17
N ASN A 38 -9.23 8.18 -1.50
CA ASN A 38 -8.71 8.86 -2.67
C ASN A 38 -8.34 7.79 -3.70
N VAL A 39 -9.02 7.82 -4.85
CA VAL A 39 -8.77 6.91 -5.97
C VAL A 39 -8.17 7.72 -7.11
N VAL A 40 -6.97 7.34 -7.54
CA VAL A 40 -6.27 7.94 -8.67
C VAL A 40 -6.24 6.93 -9.82
N LEU A 41 -6.77 7.36 -10.96
CA LEU A 41 -6.75 6.61 -12.22
C LEU A 41 -5.74 7.28 -13.17
N SER A 42 -4.84 6.49 -13.74
CA SER A 42 -3.84 6.97 -14.70
C SER A 42 -3.73 5.99 -15.86
N HIS A 43 -3.87 6.49 -17.09
CA HIS A 43 -3.65 5.71 -18.31
C HIS A 43 -2.22 5.95 -18.83
N GLN A 44 -1.41 4.90 -18.98
CA GLN A 44 -0.01 5.02 -19.40
C GLN A 44 0.40 3.86 -20.32
N ARG A 45 0.77 4.17 -21.59
CA ARG A 45 1.30 3.23 -22.59
C ARG A 45 0.52 1.90 -22.69
N ASP A 46 -0.80 1.99 -22.92
CA ASP A 46 -1.73 0.87 -23.05
C ASP A 46 -2.01 0.07 -21.76
N LYS A 47 -1.61 0.58 -20.60
CA LYS A 47 -1.97 -0.01 -19.30
C LYS A 47 -2.65 1.03 -18.43
N ASP A 48 -3.69 0.58 -17.74
CA ASP A 48 -4.41 1.36 -16.75
C ASP A 48 -3.85 1.09 -15.37
N LYS A 49 -3.39 2.16 -14.72
CA LYS A 49 -2.92 2.15 -13.34
C LYS A 49 -3.99 2.75 -12.44
N LEU A 50 -4.42 1.95 -11.46
CA LEU A 50 -5.34 2.37 -10.42
C LEU A 50 -4.62 2.34 -9.08
N GLU A 51 -4.63 3.48 -8.41
CA GLU A 51 -4.10 3.65 -7.07
C GLU A 51 -5.22 4.10 -6.14
N ALA A 52 -5.43 3.37 -5.04
CA ALA A 52 -6.39 3.74 -4.03
C ALA A 52 -5.70 3.90 -2.68
N THR A 53 -5.92 5.06 -2.06
CA THR A 53 -5.45 5.39 -0.71
C THR A 53 -6.65 5.66 0.17
N ILE A 54 -6.75 4.93 1.28
CA ILE A 54 -7.83 5.05 2.26
C ILE A 54 -7.21 5.47 3.59
N ASN A 55 -7.69 6.58 4.14
CA ASN A 55 -7.29 7.04 5.46
C ASN A 55 -8.39 6.71 6.47
N ALA A 56 -8.11 5.79 7.38
CA ALA A 56 -9.00 5.43 8.48
C ALA A 56 -8.27 5.76 9.79
N LYS A 57 -8.75 6.75 10.54
CA LYS A 57 -8.20 7.29 11.82
C LYS A 57 -7.08 6.43 12.44
N GLY A 58 -5.83 6.66 12.02
CA GLY A 58 -4.63 5.98 12.55
C GLY A 58 -3.99 4.91 11.64
N ALA A 59 -4.60 4.56 10.51
CA ALA A 59 -4.06 3.65 9.51
C ALA A 59 -4.29 4.17 8.09
N ILE A 60 -3.22 4.13 7.29
CA ILE A 60 -3.25 4.46 5.87
C ILE A 60 -3.16 3.16 5.09
N PHE A 61 -4.21 2.83 4.35
CA PHE A 61 -4.24 1.70 3.44
C PHE A 61 -3.98 2.19 2.02
N ARG A 62 -2.93 1.69 1.38
CA ARG A 62 -2.61 2.02 -0.01
C ARG A 62 -2.50 0.74 -0.81
N ALA A 63 -3.18 0.73 -1.96
CA ALA A 63 -3.13 -0.37 -2.91
C ALA A 63 -2.95 0.18 -4.33
N GLU A 64 -2.06 -0.47 -5.07
CA GLU A 64 -1.78 -0.17 -6.47
C GLU A 64 -2.01 -1.44 -7.31
N SER A 65 -2.63 -1.25 -8.47
CA SER A 65 -2.70 -2.26 -9.52
C SER A 65 -2.51 -1.64 -10.88
N VAL A 66 -1.88 -2.41 -11.78
CA VAL A 66 -1.72 -2.09 -13.19
C VAL A 66 -2.30 -3.26 -13.98
N ALA A 67 -3.26 -3.01 -14.86
CA ALA A 67 -3.83 -4.02 -15.75
C ALA A 67 -4.16 -3.41 -17.13
N GLU A 68 -4.58 -4.24 -18.08
CA GLU A 68 -5.00 -3.80 -19.42
C GLU A 68 -6.41 -3.20 -19.39
N ASP A 69 -7.26 -3.59 -18.43
CA ASP A 69 -8.60 -3.02 -18.20
C ASP A 69 -8.69 -2.34 -16.81
N ILE A 70 -9.31 -1.16 -16.78
CA ILE A 70 -9.68 -0.42 -15.56
C ILE A 70 -10.54 -1.29 -14.63
N TYR A 71 -11.47 -2.07 -15.17
CA TYR A 71 -12.37 -2.89 -14.33
C TYR A 71 -11.62 -3.98 -13.59
N GLU A 72 -10.66 -4.62 -14.25
CA GLU A 72 -9.79 -5.62 -13.63
C GLU A 72 -8.88 -4.98 -12.57
N SER A 73 -8.29 -3.82 -12.89
CA SER A 73 -7.50 -3.05 -11.93
C SER A 73 -8.31 -2.66 -10.69
N LEU A 74 -9.58 -2.29 -10.86
CA LEU A 74 -10.49 -1.97 -9.76
C LEU A 74 -10.75 -3.17 -8.86
N ASP A 75 -11.07 -4.33 -9.44
CA ASP A 75 -11.29 -5.57 -8.66
C ASP A 75 -10.04 -5.99 -7.88
N ASN A 76 -8.88 -5.95 -8.52
CA ASN A 76 -7.61 -6.26 -7.88
C ASN A 76 -7.29 -5.31 -6.72
N VAL A 77 -7.54 -4.01 -6.89
CA VAL A 77 -7.33 -3.02 -5.81
C VAL A 77 -8.29 -3.25 -4.65
N ILE A 78 -9.57 -3.53 -4.91
CA ILE A 78 -10.55 -3.81 -3.86
C ILE A 78 -10.18 -5.08 -3.11
N ALA A 79 -9.80 -6.16 -3.80
CA ALA A 79 -9.37 -7.40 -3.15
C ALA A 79 -8.17 -7.18 -2.22
N LYS A 80 -7.15 -6.43 -2.69
CA LYS A 80 -5.98 -6.07 -1.87
C LYS A 80 -6.37 -5.23 -0.66
N LEU A 81 -7.24 -4.24 -0.82
CA LEU A 81 -7.71 -3.39 0.27
C LEU A 81 -8.54 -4.18 1.29
N SER A 82 -9.52 -4.96 0.85
CA SER A 82 -10.33 -5.84 1.72
C SER A 82 -9.44 -6.75 2.57
N ARG A 83 -8.41 -7.36 1.97
CA ARG A 83 -7.46 -8.23 2.67
C ARG A 83 -6.64 -7.47 3.71
N GLN A 84 -6.12 -6.29 3.38
CA GLN A 84 -5.38 -5.44 4.33
C GLN A 84 -6.27 -4.99 5.50
N MET A 85 -7.52 -4.63 5.22
CA MET A 85 -8.50 -4.18 6.22
C MET A 85 -8.94 -5.31 7.15
N SER A 86 -9.20 -6.50 6.62
CA SER A 86 -9.51 -7.69 7.41
C SER A 86 -8.38 -8.02 8.40
N LYS A 87 -7.12 -8.00 7.93
CA LYS A 87 -5.94 -8.20 8.79
C LYS A 87 -5.82 -7.12 9.87
N PHE A 88 -6.10 -5.86 9.55
CA PHE A 88 -6.01 -4.76 10.51
C PHE A 88 -7.10 -4.87 11.60
N LYS A 89 -8.35 -5.17 11.22
CA LYS A 89 -9.44 -5.41 12.18
C LYS A 89 -9.13 -6.61 13.08
N GLY A 90 -8.65 -7.72 12.50
CA GLY A 90 -8.23 -8.90 13.26
C GLY A 90 -7.09 -8.59 14.25
N LYS A 91 -6.13 -7.74 13.87
CA LYS A 91 -5.03 -7.30 14.77
C LYS A 91 -5.50 -6.37 15.88
N LEU A 92 -6.42 -5.43 15.61
CA LEU A 92 -7.04 -4.60 16.65
C LEU A 92 -7.89 -5.44 17.62
N GLN A 93 -8.65 -6.40 17.10
CA GLN A 93 -9.49 -7.28 17.90
C GLN A 93 -8.64 -8.22 18.77
N LYS A 94 -7.54 -8.77 18.24
CA LYS A 94 -6.56 -9.54 19.04
C LYS A 94 -5.87 -8.69 20.10
N ARG A 95 -5.55 -7.41 19.84
CA ARG A 95 -4.94 -6.50 20.83
C ARG A 95 -5.92 -5.99 21.90
N TYR A 96 -7.22 -5.94 21.61
CA TYR A 96 -8.26 -5.49 22.57
C TYR A 96 -9.02 -6.64 23.25
N ASN A 97 -8.75 -7.90 22.90
CA ASN A 97 -9.38 -9.06 23.52
C ASN A 97 -9.00 -9.27 25.01
N ASP A 98 -8.05 -8.51 25.56
CA ASP A 98 -7.79 -8.50 27.01
C ASP A 98 -8.85 -7.72 27.81
N ASN A 99 -9.74 -6.95 27.17
CA ASN A 99 -10.88 -6.31 27.83
C ASN A 99 -12.22 -6.72 27.19
N LYS A 100 -12.87 -7.69 27.83
CA LYS A 100 -14.20 -8.25 27.53
C LYS A 100 -15.33 -7.20 27.49
N ALA A 101 -15.47 -6.44 26.40
CA ALA A 101 -16.60 -5.51 26.27
C ALA A 101 -17.30 -5.45 24.91
N LEU A 102 -16.84 -6.15 23.86
CA LEU A 102 -17.48 -6.04 22.55
C LEU A 102 -17.78 -7.42 21.94
N LYS A 103 -19.05 -7.84 22.06
CA LYS A 103 -19.64 -8.93 21.27
C LYS A 103 -19.77 -8.48 19.82
N PHE A 104 -18.91 -8.97 18.95
CA PHE A 104 -19.09 -8.85 17.50
C PHE A 104 -19.61 -10.18 16.95
N GLU A 105 -20.94 -10.36 16.98
CA GLU A 105 -21.67 -11.55 16.52
C GLU A 105 -21.80 -11.70 14.99
N PHE A 106 -21.08 -10.89 14.19
CA PHE A 106 -21.21 -10.90 12.73
C PHE A 106 -19.85 -10.78 12.02
N LEU A 107 -19.04 -11.83 12.11
CA LEU A 107 -18.10 -12.12 11.03
C LEU A 107 -18.48 -13.47 10.41
N PRO A 108 -18.71 -13.55 9.08
CA PRO A 108 -18.70 -14.83 8.41
C PRO A 108 -17.30 -15.43 8.56
N ASP A 109 -17.24 -16.70 8.95
CA ASP A 109 -16.02 -17.51 9.01
C ASP A 109 -15.40 -17.56 7.61
N LEU A 110 -14.48 -16.63 7.34
CA LEU A 110 -13.57 -16.75 6.22
C LEU A 110 -12.38 -17.55 6.74
N ASP A 111 -12.49 -18.88 6.61
CA ASP A 111 -11.42 -19.87 6.74
C ASP A 111 -10.38 -19.69 5.61
N GLU A 112 -9.83 -18.48 5.45
CA GLU A 112 -8.54 -18.34 4.81
C GLU A 112 -7.50 -18.38 5.94
N GLU A 113 -6.69 -19.43 5.96
CA GLU A 113 -5.42 -19.45 6.69
C GLU A 113 -4.57 -18.27 6.21
N VAL A 114 -4.79 -17.10 6.80
CA VAL A 114 -3.97 -15.93 6.59
C VAL A 114 -2.66 -16.25 7.28
N THR A 115 -1.72 -16.85 6.56
CA THR A 115 -0.31 -16.90 6.95
C THR A 115 0.13 -15.46 7.23
N GLU A 116 0.23 -15.14 8.53
CA GLU A 116 0.74 -13.86 8.97
C GLU A 116 2.22 -13.84 8.56
N PRO A 117 2.68 -12.83 7.79
CA PRO A 117 4.09 -12.77 7.40
C PRO A 117 4.94 -12.70 8.68
N SER A 118 5.73 -13.73 8.93
CA SER A 118 6.66 -13.80 10.04
C SER A 118 8.00 -13.19 9.63
N LEU A 119 8.69 -12.56 10.58
CA LEU A 119 10.04 -12.06 10.37
C LEU A 119 10.98 -13.26 10.21
N VAL A 120 11.41 -13.54 8.98
CA VAL A 120 12.23 -14.72 8.67
C VAL A 120 13.71 -14.49 8.98
N LYS A 121 14.19 -13.25 8.81
CA LYS A 121 15.63 -12.95 8.91
C LYS A 121 15.87 -11.49 9.29
N THR A 122 16.81 -11.29 10.20
CA THR A 122 17.36 -9.98 10.56
C THR A 122 18.79 -9.89 10.03
N LYS A 123 19.07 -8.92 9.15
CA LYS A 123 20.42 -8.61 8.66
C LYS A 123 20.91 -7.34 9.36
N GLN A 124 22.01 -7.42 10.09
CA GLN A 124 22.72 -6.24 10.58
C GLN A 124 23.70 -5.79 9.51
N LEU A 125 23.70 -4.50 9.20
CA LEU A 125 24.59 -3.88 8.23
C LEU A 125 25.32 -2.74 8.93
N GLU A 126 26.62 -2.63 8.70
CA GLU A 126 27.40 -1.47 9.11
C GLU A 126 27.13 -0.32 8.12
N LEU A 127 26.70 0.83 8.64
CA LEU A 127 26.49 2.02 7.83
C LEU A 127 27.85 2.61 7.46
N ARG A 128 28.24 2.43 6.19
CA ARG A 128 29.44 3.05 5.64
C ARG A 128 29.05 4.36 4.94
N PRO A 129 29.75 5.48 5.23
CA PRO A 129 29.55 6.71 4.50
C PRO A 129 29.98 6.51 3.04
N MET A 130 29.09 6.81 2.10
CA MET A 130 29.35 6.71 0.66
C MET A 130 28.43 7.65 -0.12
N ASN A 131 28.75 7.87 -1.40
CA ASN A 131 27.89 8.64 -2.29
C ASN A 131 26.75 7.79 -2.87
N VAL A 132 25.74 8.47 -3.43
CA VAL A 132 24.57 7.82 -4.06
C VAL A 132 25.00 6.86 -5.19
N GLU A 133 25.96 7.26 -6.02
CA GLU A 133 26.46 6.44 -7.13
C GLU A 133 27.19 5.17 -6.65
N GLU A 134 28.00 5.31 -5.60
CA GLU A 134 28.71 4.18 -4.98
C GLU A 134 27.72 3.19 -4.36
N ALA A 135 26.68 3.70 -3.69
CA ALA A 135 25.62 2.89 -3.13
C ALA A 135 24.82 2.13 -4.20
N ILE A 136 24.58 2.73 -5.38
CA ILE A 136 23.96 2.03 -6.51
C ILE A 136 24.84 0.89 -7.01
N LEU A 137 26.14 1.13 -7.15
CA LEU A 137 27.10 0.12 -7.63
C LEU A 137 27.19 -1.08 -6.68
N GLU A 138 27.29 -0.84 -5.37
CA GLU A 138 27.28 -1.89 -4.35
C GLU A 138 25.95 -2.67 -4.33
N MET A 139 24.83 -1.97 -4.47
CA MET A 139 23.51 -2.60 -4.58
C MET A 139 23.42 -3.55 -5.78
N GLU A 140 23.93 -3.13 -6.95
CA GLU A 140 23.98 -3.95 -8.16
C GLU A 140 24.91 -5.16 -8.00
N MET A 141 26.10 -4.97 -7.41
CA MET A 141 27.04 -6.06 -7.17
C MET A 141 26.49 -7.13 -6.23
N LEU A 142 25.75 -6.72 -5.20
CA LEU A 142 25.08 -7.62 -4.26
C LEU A 142 23.76 -8.20 -4.80
N GLN A 143 23.30 -7.75 -5.97
CA GLN A 143 22.01 -8.09 -6.56
C GLN A 143 20.85 -7.93 -5.57
N HIS A 144 20.83 -6.81 -4.85
CA HIS A 144 19.78 -6.47 -3.91
C HIS A 144 18.80 -5.47 -4.51
N ASP A 145 17.51 -5.58 -4.16
CA ASP A 145 16.49 -4.63 -4.60
C ASP A 145 16.51 -3.30 -3.81
N PHE A 146 17.22 -3.28 -2.68
CA PHE A 146 17.39 -2.11 -1.83
C PHE A 146 18.74 -2.12 -1.11
N PHE A 147 19.26 -0.93 -0.78
CA PHE A 147 20.52 -0.74 -0.09
C PHE A 147 20.47 0.45 0.87
N LEU A 148 20.92 0.24 2.11
CA LEU A 148 20.93 1.23 3.19
C LEU A 148 22.35 1.75 3.39
N PHE A 149 22.54 3.07 3.37
CA PHE A 149 23.86 3.69 3.52
C PHE A 149 23.75 5.03 4.24
N LEU A 150 24.90 5.58 4.67
CA LEU A 150 24.99 6.93 5.20
C LEU A 150 25.46 7.85 4.07
N ASN A 151 24.67 8.88 3.73
CA ASN A 151 25.04 9.81 2.67
C ASN A 151 26.09 10.81 3.18
N MET A 152 27.21 10.95 2.47
CA MET A 152 28.27 11.90 2.83
C MET A 152 27.85 13.35 2.70
N GLU A 153 26.90 13.66 1.81
CA GLU A 153 26.46 15.05 1.58
C GLU A 153 25.45 15.53 2.63
N SER A 154 24.52 14.67 3.03
CA SER A 154 23.43 15.02 3.95
C SER A 154 23.61 14.50 5.37
N ASP A 155 24.69 13.74 5.64
CA ASP A 155 24.98 13.06 6.92
C ASP A 155 23.77 12.30 7.49
N SER A 156 22.91 11.83 6.57
CA SER A 156 21.61 11.23 6.87
C SER A 156 21.57 9.82 6.33
N VAL A 157 20.82 8.95 7.03
CA VAL A 157 20.65 7.57 6.60
C VAL A 157 19.70 7.55 5.41
N CYS A 158 20.17 7.00 4.30
CA CYS A 158 19.46 6.91 3.04
C CYS A 158 19.26 5.45 2.63
N LEU A 159 18.10 5.16 2.04
CA LEU A 159 17.78 3.88 1.45
C LEU A 159 17.56 4.06 -0.05
N ILE A 160 18.38 3.44 -0.89
CA ILE A 160 18.12 3.33 -2.33
C ILE A 160 17.34 2.04 -2.59
N TYR A 161 16.43 2.08 -3.54
CA TYR A 161 15.68 0.92 -3.98
C TYR A 161 15.40 0.96 -5.48
N LYS A 162 15.27 -0.22 -6.08
CA LYS A 162 14.94 -0.37 -7.50
C LYS A 162 13.44 -0.17 -7.73
N ARG A 163 13.08 0.73 -8.66
CA ARG A 163 11.70 0.95 -9.08
C ARG A 163 11.31 -0.07 -10.15
N LYS A 164 9.99 -0.25 -10.33
CA LYS A 164 9.43 -1.13 -11.38
C LYS A 164 9.80 -0.70 -12.80
N ASP A 165 10.11 0.58 -12.99
CA ASP A 165 10.51 1.16 -14.27
C ASP A 165 12.01 0.98 -14.57
N ASN A 166 12.72 0.14 -13.81
CA ASN A 166 14.18 -0.02 -13.81
C ASN A 166 14.99 1.21 -13.37
N ASP A 167 14.34 2.31 -13.01
CA ASP A 167 14.98 3.48 -12.39
C ASP A 167 15.23 3.28 -10.88
N TYR A 168 16.05 4.16 -10.29
CA TYR A 168 16.36 4.17 -8.87
C TYR A 168 15.50 5.18 -8.10
N GLY A 169 15.07 4.79 -6.89
CA GLY A 169 14.44 5.68 -5.92
C GLY A 169 15.28 5.79 -4.66
N MET A 170 15.26 6.94 -4.00
CA MET A 170 15.95 7.18 -2.73
C MET A 170 14.96 7.65 -1.67
N LEU A 171 15.01 7.04 -0.49
CA LEU A 171 14.33 7.52 0.72
C LEU A 171 15.40 8.09 1.65
N GLU A 172 15.27 9.37 1.98
CA GLU A 172 16.12 10.06 2.94
C GLU A 172 15.38 10.21 4.27
N THR A 173 16.08 9.97 5.37
CA THR A 173 15.57 10.23 6.72
C THR A 173 15.86 11.67 7.11
N LYS A 174 14.85 12.37 7.64
CA LYS A 174 15.00 13.67 8.29
C LYS A 174 14.61 13.52 9.75
N TYR A 175 15.45 14.00 10.65
CA TYR A 175 15.24 13.98 12.09
C TYR A 175 14.56 15.26 12.58
#